data_AF-A0A531KNP5-F1
#
_entry.id   AF-A0A531KNP5-F1
#
_cell.length_a   1.000
_cell.length_b   1.000
_cell.length_c   1.000
_cell.angle_alpha   90.00
_cell.angle_beta   90.00
_cell.angle_gamma   90.00
#
_symmetry.space_group_name_H-M   'P 1'
#
loop_
_entity.id
_entity.type
_entity.pdbx_description
1 polymer ?
#
loop_
_entity_poly.entity_id
_entity_poly.type
_entity_poly.pdbx_seq_one_letter_code
_entity_poly.pdbx_strand_id
1 'polypeptide(L)' 'AAERRQIERALEETGGQIAKAAALLSISRTTLWEKMTRFGLAERARSET' A
#
# COMPACT_ATOMS: atom_id res chain seq x y z
N ALA A 1 -8.38 -11.75 6.89
CA ALA A 1 -7.98 -10.70 5.92
C ALA A 1 -7.78 -9.33 6.62
N ALA A 2 -6.95 -9.27 7.66
CA ALA A 2 -6.68 -8.02 8.38
C ALA A 2 -5.66 -7.13 7.64
N GLU A 3 -4.67 -7.75 6.98
CA GLU A 3 -3.60 -7.05 6.27
C GLU A 3 -4.09 -6.17 5.12
N ARG A 4 -5.05 -6.63 4.31
CA ARG A 4 -5.57 -5.84 3.18
C ARG A 4 -6.22 -4.54 3.69
N ARG A 5 -7.05 -4.64 4.73
CA ARG A 5 -7.68 -3.48 5.38
C ARG A 5 -6.67 -2.54 6.05
N GLN A 6 -5.57 -3.07 6.60
CA GLN A 6 -4.49 -2.24 7.16
C GLN A 6 -3.77 -1.46 6.07
N ILE A 7 -3.50 -2.10 4.92
CA ILE A 7 -2.89 -1.46 3.77
C ILE A 7 -3.82 -0.40 3.19
N GLU A 8 -5.10 -0.72 2.98
CA GLU A 8 -6.10 0.24 2.50
C GLU A 8 -6.20 1.45 3.44
N ARG A 9 -6.35 1.22 4.75
CA ARG A 9 -6.44 2.32 5.72
C ARG A 9 -5.18 3.18 5.76
N ALA A 10 -3.99 2.57 5.71
CA ALA A 10 -2.73 3.31 5.68
C ALA A 10 -2.57 4.10 4.36
N LEU A 11 -3.07 3.58 3.23
CA LEU A 11 -3.10 4.30 1.97
C LEU A 11 -4.11 5.45 2.01
N GLU A 12 -5.29 5.24 2.57
CA GLU A 12 -6.30 6.28 2.76
C GLU A 12 -5.79 7.42 3.66
N GLU A 13 -5.19 7.10 4.81
CA GLU A 13 -4.60 8.10 5.71
C GLU A 13 -3.42 8.87 5.08
N THR A 14 -2.73 8.25 4.13
CA THR A 14 -1.54 8.86 3.49
C THR A 14 -1.83 9.48 2.13
N GLY A 15 -3.08 9.41 1.66
CA GLY A 15 -3.49 9.90 0.35
C GLY A 15 -2.85 9.12 -0.81
N GLY A 16 -2.73 7.81 -0.68
CA GLY A 16 -2.14 6.93 -1.70
C GLY A 16 -0.61 6.89 -1.70
N GLN A 17 0.05 7.53 -0.73
CA GLN A 17 1.51 7.52 -0.65
C GLN A 17 2.04 6.21 -0.05
N ILE A 18 2.42 5.27 -0.93
CA ILE A 18 3.00 3.97 -0.58
C ILE A 18 4.18 4.11 0.41
N ALA A 19 5.04 5.12 0.25
CA ALA A 19 6.17 5.33 1.15
C ALA A 19 5.74 5.67 2.58
N LYS A 20 4.71 6.51 2.75
CA LYS A 20 4.18 6.86 4.07
C LYS A 20 3.37 5.72 4.66
N ALA A 21 2.58 5.02 3.85
CA ALA A 21 1.82 3.85 4.28
C ALA A 21 2.76 2.74 4.79
N ALA A 22 3.89 2.53 4.10
CA ALA A 22 4.92 1.58 4.52
C ALA A 22 5.54 1.98 5.87
N ALA A 23 5.83 3.28 6.05
CA ALA A 23 6.34 3.81 7.31
C ALA A 23 5.33 3.67 8.46
N LEU A 24 4.04 3.92 8.22
CA LEU A 24 2.96 3.74 9.20
C LEU A 24 2.80 2.28 9.62
N LEU A 25 2.92 1.35 8.66
CA LEU A 25 2.84 -0.08 8.91
C LEU A 25 4.16 -0.67 9.42
N SER A 26 5.21 0.16 9.60
CA SER A 26 6.56 -0.24 10.00
C SER A 26 7.15 -1.37 9.14
N ILE A 27 6.90 -1.32 7.83
CA ILE A 27 7.41 -2.27 6.84
C ILE A 27 8.19 -1.56 5.74
N SER A 28 9.02 -2.31 5.03
CA SER A 28 9.73 -1.78 3.86
C SER A 28 8.75 -1.47 2.73
N ARG A 29 9.03 -0.40 1.95
CA ARG A 29 8.26 -0.05 0.74
C ARG A 29 8.12 -1.22 -0.23
N THR A 30 9.19 -1.99 -0.40
CA THR A 30 9.20 -3.21 -1.24
C THR A 30 8.25 -4.26 -0.71
N THR A 31 8.23 -4.52 0.61
CA THR A 31 7.28 -5.46 1.23
C THR A 31 5.84 -5.00 1.10
N LEU A 32 5.57 -3.71 1.27
CA LEU A 32 4.23 -3.16 1.05
C LEU A 32 3.83 -3.34 -0.42
N TRP A 33 4.73 -3.04 -1.36
CA TRP A 33 4.48 -3.20 -2.79
C TRP A 33 4.24 -4.67 -3.18
N GLU A 34 5.03 -5.62 -2.66
CA GLU A 34 4.81 -7.06 -2.89
C GLU A 34 3.45 -7.51 -2.37
N LYS A 35 3.05 -7.06 -1.16
CA LYS A 35 1.71 -7.32 -0.62
C LYS A 35 0.64 -6.70 -1.52
N MET A 36 0.78 -5.43 -1.90
CA MET A 36 -0.17 -4.74 -2.79
C MET A 36 -0.30 -5.46 -4.14
N THR A 37 0.81 -5.89 -4.75
CA THR A 37 0.81 -6.66 -6.00
C THR A 37 0.13 -8.01 -5.82
N ARG A 38 0.43 -8.74 -4.75
CA ARG A 38 -0.20 -10.02 -4.41
C ARG A 38 -1.71 -9.88 -4.16
N PHE A 39 -2.15 -8.72 -3.68
CA PHE A 39 -3.56 -8.38 -3.49
C PHE A 39 -4.20 -7.67 -4.69
N GLY A 40 -3.48 -7.46 -5.81
CA GLY A 40 -4.00 -6.78 -7.01
C GLY A 40 -4.20 -5.26 -6.88
N LEU A 41 -3.62 -4.63 -5.87
CA LEU A 41 -3.73 -3.18 -5.59
C LEU A 41 -2.69 -2.34 -6.34
N ALA A 42 -1.58 -2.94 -6.79
CA ALA A 42 -0.46 -2.22 -7.41
C ALA A 42 -0.72 -1.74 -8.85
N GLU A 43 -1.67 -2.34 -9.55
CA GLU A 43 -1.98 -1.99 -10.95
C GLU A 43 -2.72 -0.65 -11.07
N ARG A 44 -3.48 -0.26 -10.03
CA ARG A 44 -4.22 1.01 -10.05
C ARG A 44 -3.32 2.24 -9.88
N ALA A 45 -2.22 2.13 -9.14
CA ALA A 45 -1.33 3.24 -8.83
C ALA A 45 -0.33 3.59 -9.95
N ARG A 46 -0.13 2.71 -10.97
CA ARG A 46 0.74 2.98 -12.12
C ARG A 46 0.06 3.71 -13.28
N SER A 47 -1.25 3.91 -13.22
CA SER A 47 -2.03 4.47 -14.34
C SER A 47 -2.46 5.93 -14.16
N GLU A 48 -2.07 6.59 -13.07
CA GLU A 48 -2.25 8.03 -12.91
C GLU A 48 -0.91 8.72 -13.23
N THR A 49 -0.70 9.02 -14.52
CA THR A 49 0.31 9.97 -15.03
C THR A 49 -0.39 11.27 -15.37
#